data_AF-A0A849MMI3-F1
#
_entry.id   AF-A0A849MMI3-F1
#
_cell.length_a   1.000
_cell.length_b   1.000
_cell.length_c   1.000
_cell.angle_alpha   90.00
_cell.angle_beta   90.00
_cell.angle_gamma   90.00
#
_symmetry.space_group_name_H-M   'P 1'
#
loop_
_entity.id
_entity.type
_entity.pdbx_description
1 polymer ?
#
loop_
_entity_poly.entity_id
_entity_poly.type
_entity_poly.pdbx_seq_one_letter_code
_entity_poly.pdbx_strand_id
1 'polypeptide(L)'
;MDNSPQQNIFSSDEKAYLNDLKLAADFQKTVLPEIVDVDYLDIALMYEPYDVVSGDVYDFILNREKELAIFIGDATGHGISAALMTMMVHIAIDSLTPNLATDKSIRKLNQLISSRNTGRSVTSALFRIKPDGLLKVTHAGHPSLIVVPADNSQIVTFKQAGCPLGLFIEEPVQYIEETYQLMSGDKIIAYTDGLVEWRNNEKESYGLDRLLDSIKINRAADCRKLMTAIYDDVVLFSNQKRNSDDLTILISEYKNVLI
;
A
#
# COMPACT_ATOMS: atom_id res chain seq x y z
N MET A 1 -52.24 -2.21 -7.97
CA MET A 1 -51.18 -1.20 -7.76
C MET A 1 -49.90 -1.89 -8.17
N ASP A 2 -49.36 -1.44 -9.30
CA ASP A 2 -48.31 -2.11 -10.06
C ASP A 2 -46.95 -1.84 -9.39
N ASN A 3 -46.29 -2.90 -8.91
CA ASN A 3 -44.95 -2.88 -8.35
C ASN A 3 -43.98 -3.40 -9.42
N SER A 4 -43.71 -2.58 -10.44
CA SER A 4 -42.64 -2.83 -11.38
C SER A 4 -41.30 -2.34 -10.80
N PRO A 5 -40.22 -3.14 -10.83
CA PRO A 5 -38.90 -2.69 -10.40
C PRO A 5 -38.40 -1.59 -11.33
N GLN A 6 -37.96 -0.46 -10.77
CA GLN A 6 -37.22 0.55 -11.51
C GLN A 6 -35.92 -0.09 -12.03
N GLN A 7 -35.94 -0.59 -13.26
CA GLN A 7 -34.71 -0.86 -14.01
C GLN A 7 -34.06 0.49 -14.28
N ASN A 8 -32.91 0.76 -13.65
CA ASN A 8 -32.06 1.89 -14.02
C ASN A 8 -31.58 1.66 -15.47
N ILE A 9 -32.30 2.25 -16.44
CA ILE A 9 -31.91 2.23 -17.84
C ILE A 9 -30.83 3.30 -18.02
N PHE A 10 -29.57 2.90 -17.89
CA PHE A 10 -28.44 3.76 -18.27
C PHE A 10 -28.57 4.16 -19.74
N SER A 11 -28.29 5.43 -20.03
CA SER A 11 -28.17 5.97 -21.39
C SER A 11 -27.05 5.25 -22.17
N SER A 12 -27.04 5.39 -23.51
CA SER A 12 -25.95 4.86 -24.34
C SER A 12 -24.58 5.36 -23.88
N ASP A 13 -24.51 6.62 -23.47
CA ASP A 13 -23.28 7.33 -23.14
C ASP A 13 -22.76 6.88 -21.77
N GLU A 14 -23.66 6.68 -20.80
CA GLU A 14 -23.31 6.08 -19.49
C GLU A 14 -22.83 4.64 -19.64
N LYS A 15 -23.42 3.85 -20.54
CA LYS A 15 -22.96 2.48 -20.82
C LYS A 15 -21.57 2.47 -21.46
N ALA A 16 -21.32 3.37 -22.41
CA ALA A 16 -20.01 3.52 -23.03
C ALA A 16 -18.96 3.93 -21.99
N TYR A 17 -19.26 4.93 -21.15
CA TYR A 17 -18.38 5.37 -20.08
C TYR A 17 -18.04 4.26 -19.07
N LEU A 18 -19.04 3.51 -18.62
CA LEU A 18 -18.82 2.37 -17.71
C LEU A 18 -17.99 1.25 -18.37
N ASN A 19 -18.13 1.07 -19.68
CA ASN A 19 -17.31 0.12 -20.43
C ASN A 19 -15.85 0.57 -20.49
N ASP A 20 -15.59 1.85 -20.81
CA ASP A 20 -14.25 2.41 -20.84
C ASP A 20 -13.57 2.37 -19.47
N LEU A 21 -14.32 2.64 -18.39
CA LEU A 21 -13.84 2.47 -17.02
C LEU A 21 -13.44 1.03 -16.70
N LYS A 22 -14.24 0.05 -17.12
CA LYS A 22 -13.92 -1.37 -16.93
C LYS A 22 -12.65 -1.75 -17.68
N LEU A 23 -12.51 -1.30 -18.93
CA LEU A 23 -11.30 -1.53 -19.71
C LEU A 23 -10.06 -0.91 -19.03
N ALA A 24 -10.18 0.28 -18.47
CA ALA A 24 -9.11 0.91 -17.70
C ALA A 24 -8.76 0.12 -16.44
N ALA A 25 -9.76 -0.40 -15.72
CA ALA A 25 -9.54 -1.25 -14.55
C ALA A 25 -8.90 -2.59 -14.89
N ASP A 26 -9.35 -3.23 -15.97
CA ASP A 26 -8.76 -4.48 -16.43
C ASP A 26 -7.30 -4.26 -16.83
N PHE A 27 -7.01 -3.15 -17.52
CA PHE A 27 -5.63 -2.76 -17.82
C PHE A 27 -4.80 -2.52 -16.55
N GLN A 28 -5.30 -1.73 -15.59
CA GLN A 28 -4.62 -1.48 -14.32
C GLN A 28 -4.30 -2.80 -13.60
N LYS A 29 -5.26 -3.74 -13.53
CA LYS A 29 -5.05 -5.05 -12.93
C LYS A 29 -3.97 -5.87 -13.64
N THR A 30 -3.84 -5.76 -14.96
CA THR A 30 -2.79 -6.47 -15.71
C THR A 30 -1.37 -5.97 -15.43
N VAL A 31 -1.24 -4.73 -14.93
CA VAL A 31 0.05 -4.11 -14.56
C VAL A 31 0.44 -4.45 -13.13
N LEU A 32 -0.53 -4.76 -12.25
CA LEU A 32 -0.24 -5.13 -10.87
C LEU A 32 0.65 -6.39 -10.82
N PRO A 33 1.77 -6.34 -10.07
CA PRO A 33 2.66 -7.48 -10.01
C PRO A 33 2.09 -8.61 -9.15
N GLU A 34 2.45 -9.84 -9.50
CA GLU A 34 2.23 -10.98 -8.61
C GLU A 34 3.18 -10.91 -7.41
N ILE A 35 2.77 -11.52 -6.29
CA ILE A 35 3.63 -11.64 -5.11
C ILE A 35 4.88 -12.44 -5.49
N VAL A 36 6.05 -11.85 -5.23
CA VAL A 36 7.32 -12.52 -5.47
C VAL A 36 7.59 -13.56 -4.37
N ASP A 37 7.89 -14.79 -4.79
CA ASP A 37 8.25 -15.88 -3.89
C ASP A 37 9.74 -15.77 -3.50
N VAL A 38 10.02 -15.62 -2.21
CA VAL A 38 11.36 -15.63 -1.63
C VAL A 38 11.38 -16.55 -0.40
N ASP A 39 12.51 -17.24 -0.19
CA ASP A 39 12.67 -18.24 0.86
C ASP A 39 12.59 -17.68 2.29
N TYR A 40 12.89 -16.39 2.47
CA TYR A 40 12.96 -15.71 3.77
C TYR A 40 11.72 -14.87 4.12
N LEU A 41 10.65 -14.86 3.31
CA LEU A 41 9.40 -14.16 3.63
C LEU A 41 8.16 -15.03 3.36
N ASP A 42 7.19 -14.99 4.28
CA ASP A 42 5.78 -15.23 3.92
C ASP A 42 5.14 -13.90 3.57
N ILE A 43 4.38 -13.79 2.49
CA ILE A 43 3.73 -12.54 2.09
C ILE A 43 2.25 -12.77 1.84
N ALA A 44 1.42 -11.95 2.50
CA ALA A 44 -0.01 -11.81 2.23
C ALA A 44 -0.28 -10.37 1.75
N LEU A 45 -1.13 -10.25 0.74
CA LEU A 45 -1.54 -8.98 0.16
C LEU A 45 -3.05 -8.96 -0.04
N MET A 46 -3.67 -7.86 0.33
CA MET A 46 -5.07 -7.52 0.06
C MET A 46 -5.07 -6.18 -0.68
N TYR A 47 -5.79 -6.14 -1.80
CA TYR A 47 -5.94 -4.96 -2.65
C TYR A 47 -7.40 -4.84 -3.05
N GLU A 48 -8.11 -3.89 -2.47
CA GLU A 48 -9.54 -3.65 -2.65
C GLU A 48 -9.79 -2.21 -3.12
N PRO A 49 -9.98 -2.00 -4.44
CA PRO A 49 -10.40 -0.72 -4.97
C PRO A 49 -11.79 -0.29 -4.43
N TYR A 50 -11.93 0.99 -4.11
CA TYR A 50 -13.21 1.60 -3.75
C TYR A 50 -14.13 1.77 -4.96
N ASP A 51 -13.57 2.23 -6.08
CA ASP A 51 -14.29 2.39 -7.34
C ASP A 51 -13.85 1.31 -8.36
N VAL A 52 -14.18 1.49 -9.63
CA VAL A 52 -13.78 0.58 -10.71
C VAL A 52 -12.25 0.53 -10.88
N VAL A 53 -11.58 1.66 -10.64
CA VAL A 53 -10.12 1.83 -10.67
C VAL A 53 -9.64 2.39 -9.33
N SER A 54 -8.35 2.18 -9.03
CA SER A 54 -7.74 2.51 -7.74
C SER A 54 -6.63 3.56 -7.87
N GLY A 55 -6.52 4.43 -6.87
CA GLY A 55 -5.38 5.30 -6.59
C GLY A 55 -4.25 4.59 -5.83
N ASP A 56 -4.55 3.49 -5.15
CA ASP A 56 -3.52 2.64 -4.53
C ASP A 56 -2.65 1.93 -5.57
N VAL A 57 -1.36 1.83 -5.25
CA VAL A 57 -0.31 1.19 -6.05
C VAL A 57 0.65 0.41 -5.15
N TYR A 58 1.11 -0.75 -5.62
CA TYR A 58 2.19 -1.50 -4.98
C TYR A 58 3.08 -2.14 -6.04
N ASP A 59 4.33 -2.41 -5.67
CA ASP A 59 5.27 -3.07 -6.58
C ASP A 59 6.29 -3.95 -5.83
N PHE A 60 6.82 -4.97 -6.51
CA PHE A 60 7.82 -5.91 -5.99
C PHE A 60 9.03 -5.98 -6.91
N ILE A 61 10.21 -5.67 -6.38
CA ILE A 61 11.46 -5.60 -7.15
C ILE A 61 12.49 -6.50 -6.49
N LEU A 62 12.71 -7.69 -7.05
CA LEU A 62 13.74 -8.61 -6.59
C LEU A 62 15.05 -8.39 -7.34
N ASN A 63 16.13 -8.09 -6.62
CA ASN A 63 17.44 -7.93 -7.24
C ASN A 63 18.23 -9.26 -7.29
N ARG A 64 19.40 -9.22 -7.93
CA ARG A 64 20.28 -10.41 -8.08
C ARG A 64 20.87 -10.92 -6.77
N GLU A 65 20.88 -10.09 -5.73
CA GLU A 65 21.36 -10.43 -4.38
C GLU A 65 20.22 -11.01 -3.51
N LYS A 66 19.06 -11.32 -4.12
CA LYS A 66 17.83 -11.76 -3.46
C LYS A 66 17.26 -10.75 -2.46
N GLU A 67 17.64 -9.48 -2.52
CA GLU A 67 16.99 -8.42 -1.74
C GLU A 67 15.70 -8.02 -2.45
N LEU A 68 14.59 -8.09 -1.71
CA LEU A 68 13.26 -7.74 -2.18
C LEU A 68 12.97 -6.30 -1.79
N ALA A 69 12.78 -5.43 -2.77
CA ALA A 69 12.17 -4.12 -2.57
C ALA A 69 10.65 -4.22 -2.73
N ILE A 70 9.92 -3.56 -1.85
CA ILE A 70 8.47 -3.47 -1.87
C ILE A 70 8.11 -1.99 -1.85
N PHE A 71 7.37 -1.57 -2.86
CA PHE A 71 6.78 -0.25 -2.95
C PHE A 71 5.30 -0.35 -2.60
N ILE A 72 4.78 0.62 -1.85
CA ILE A 72 3.36 0.82 -1.62
C ILE A 72 3.09 2.32 -1.64
N GLY A 73 1.96 2.74 -2.19
CA GLY A 73 1.56 4.13 -2.18
C GLY A 73 0.11 4.35 -2.57
N ASP A 74 -0.33 5.58 -2.38
CA ASP A 74 -1.65 6.07 -2.73
C ASP A 74 -1.53 7.41 -3.46
N ALA A 75 -2.16 7.49 -4.63
CA ALA A 75 -2.18 8.67 -5.49
C ALA A 75 -3.36 9.60 -5.16
N THR A 76 -3.08 10.88 -4.93
CA THR A 76 -4.10 11.84 -4.50
C THR A 76 -5.26 11.99 -5.49
N GLY A 77 -6.46 11.88 -4.95
CA GLY A 77 -7.73 11.96 -5.67
C GLY A 77 -8.37 10.57 -5.78
N HIS A 78 -9.32 10.41 -6.70
CA HIS A 78 -9.95 9.12 -6.96
C HIS A 78 -10.25 8.95 -8.46
N GLY A 79 -10.66 7.74 -8.84
CA GLY A 79 -11.05 7.40 -10.20
C GLY A 79 -9.89 7.43 -11.20
N ILE A 80 -10.21 7.67 -12.47
CA ILE A 80 -9.26 7.52 -13.60
C ILE A 80 -7.98 8.34 -13.40
N SER A 81 -8.09 9.54 -12.84
CA SER A 81 -6.92 10.42 -12.66
C SER A 81 -5.88 9.84 -11.69
N ALA A 82 -6.32 9.23 -10.59
CA ALA A 82 -5.44 8.56 -9.64
C ALA A 82 -4.87 7.28 -10.26
N ALA A 83 -5.70 6.51 -10.97
CA ALA A 83 -5.25 5.31 -11.69
C ALA A 83 -4.17 5.59 -12.76
N LEU A 84 -4.26 6.70 -13.49
CA LEU A 84 -3.20 7.09 -14.43
C LEU A 84 -1.90 7.47 -13.71
N MET A 85 -1.98 8.03 -12.50
CA MET A 85 -0.81 8.28 -11.67
C MET A 85 -0.16 6.97 -11.22
N THR A 86 -0.94 5.94 -10.86
CA THR A 86 -0.36 4.64 -10.50
C THR A 86 0.40 4.01 -11.66
N MET A 87 -0.10 4.13 -12.90
CA MET A 87 0.62 3.66 -14.09
C MET A 87 1.95 4.40 -14.31
N MET A 88 1.97 5.72 -14.09
CA MET A 88 3.20 6.50 -14.14
C MET A 88 4.21 6.03 -13.08
N VAL A 89 3.73 5.68 -11.89
CA VAL A 89 4.54 5.17 -10.79
C VAL A 89 5.18 3.82 -11.17
N HIS A 90 4.42 2.85 -11.69
CA HIS A 90 5.00 1.57 -12.15
C HIS A 90 6.13 1.77 -13.16
N ILE A 91 5.91 2.61 -14.18
CA ILE A 91 6.95 2.91 -15.18
C ILE A 91 8.17 3.60 -14.54
N ALA A 92 7.95 4.47 -13.55
CA ALA A 92 9.05 5.10 -12.82
C ALA A 92 9.82 4.08 -11.96
N ILE A 93 9.13 3.13 -11.34
CA ILE A 93 9.71 2.04 -10.56
C ILE A 93 10.59 1.14 -11.43
N ASP A 94 10.14 0.78 -12.64
CA ASP A 94 10.92 -0.01 -13.60
C ASP A 94 12.25 0.65 -13.98
N SER A 95 12.34 1.98 -13.86
CA SER A 95 13.56 2.74 -14.13
C SER A 95 14.54 2.78 -12.95
N LEU A 96 14.18 2.25 -11.79
CA LEU A 96 15.02 2.25 -10.60
C LEU A 96 16.21 1.31 -10.76
N THR A 97 17.34 1.71 -10.18
CA THR A 97 18.52 0.85 -10.11
C THR A 97 18.27 -0.21 -9.01
N PRO A 98 18.40 -1.52 -9.30
CA PRO A 98 17.97 -2.58 -8.39
C PRO A 98 18.56 -2.57 -6.96
N ASN A 99 19.74 -1.99 -6.74
CA ASN A 99 20.45 -1.99 -5.45
C ASN A 99 20.58 -0.57 -4.85
N LEU A 100 19.81 0.39 -5.35
CA LEU A 100 19.84 1.75 -4.85
C LEU A 100 19.18 1.83 -3.47
N ALA A 101 19.82 2.56 -2.55
CA ALA A 101 19.27 2.87 -1.22
C ALA A 101 17.83 3.40 -1.31
N THR A 102 17.01 3.16 -0.29
CA THR A 102 15.57 3.48 -0.35
C THR A 102 15.34 4.97 -0.46
N ASP A 103 16.13 5.79 0.24
CA ASP A 103 16.09 7.26 0.19
C ASP A 103 16.40 7.79 -1.21
N LYS A 104 17.43 7.26 -1.85
CA LYS A 104 17.85 7.63 -3.20
C LYS A 104 16.84 7.16 -4.25
N SER A 105 16.23 6.01 -4.03
CA SER A 105 15.19 5.48 -4.92
C SER A 105 13.94 6.36 -4.87
N ILE A 106 13.44 6.67 -3.67
CA ILE A 106 12.32 7.58 -3.44
C ILE A 106 12.61 8.97 -4.04
N ARG A 107 13.81 9.51 -3.83
CA ARG A 107 14.25 10.77 -4.45
C ARG A 107 14.21 10.73 -5.97
N LYS A 108 14.69 9.65 -6.59
CA LYS A 108 14.63 9.46 -8.05
C LYS A 108 13.18 9.38 -8.54
N LEU A 109 12.30 8.66 -7.84
CA LEU A 109 10.87 8.63 -8.16
C LEU A 109 10.26 10.02 -8.06
N ASN A 110 10.55 10.78 -6.99
CA ASN A 110 10.05 12.14 -6.83
C ASN A 110 10.49 13.04 -8.00
N GLN A 111 11.75 12.97 -8.42
CA GLN A 111 12.25 13.74 -9.58
C GLN A 111 11.53 13.37 -10.88
N LEU A 112 11.33 12.08 -11.13
CA LEU A 112 10.63 11.61 -12.34
C LEU A 112 9.17 12.07 -12.37
N ILE A 113 8.46 11.96 -11.24
CA ILE A 113 7.04 12.31 -11.14
C ILE A 113 6.85 13.84 -11.13
N SER A 114 7.60 14.57 -10.30
CA SER A 114 7.47 16.04 -10.19
C SER A 114 7.82 16.76 -11.49
N SER A 115 8.76 16.22 -12.29
CA SER A 115 9.10 16.79 -13.61
C SER A 115 7.94 16.80 -14.61
N ARG A 116 6.88 16.01 -14.38
CA ARG A 116 5.67 15.99 -15.22
C ARG A 116 4.69 17.09 -14.90
N ASN A 117 4.84 17.78 -13.76
CA ASN A 117 4.01 18.89 -13.32
C ASN A 117 2.50 18.61 -13.42
N THR A 118 2.07 17.42 -12.98
CA THR A 118 0.67 16.97 -13.06
C THR A 118 -0.24 17.67 -12.05
N GLY A 119 0.33 18.36 -11.06
CA GLY A 119 -0.40 18.87 -9.90
C GLY A 119 -0.97 17.78 -8.99
N ARG A 120 -0.52 16.54 -9.17
CA ARG A 120 -0.89 15.37 -8.37
C ARG A 120 0.30 14.85 -7.59
N SER A 121 0.02 14.15 -6.51
CA SER A 121 1.04 13.59 -5.63
C SER A 121 0.75 12.14 -5.29
N VAL A 122 1.77 11.43 -4.85
CA VAL A 122 1.63 10.05 -4.38
C VAL A 122 2.26 9.96 -3.00
N THR A 123 1.47 9.58 -1.99
CA THR A 123 2.07 9.16 -0.73
C THR A 123 2.66 7.77 -0.94
N SER A 124 3.88 7.50 -0.50
CA SER A 124 4.45 6.16 -0.67
C SER A 124 5.44 5.76 0.40
N ALA A 125 5.64 4.46 0.59
CA ALA A 125 6.79 3.90 1.27
C ALA A 125 7.50 2.93 0.33
N LEU A 126 8.83 2.97 0.37
CA LEU A 126 9.69 1.96 -0.25
C LEU A 126 10.50 1.32 0.86
N PHE A 127 10.42 0.00 0.96
CA PHE A 127 11.24 -0.76 1.88
C PHE A 127 11.92 -1.91 1.17
N ARG A 128 13.10 -2.28 1.68
CA ARG A 128 13.93 -3.36 1.16
C ARG A 128 14.26 -4.32 2.28
N ILE A 129 14.10 -5.60 2.00
CA ILE A 129 14.40 -6.67 2.94
C ILE A 129 15.45 -7.56 2.30
N LYS A 130 16.55 -7.77 3.03
CA LYS A 130 17.60 -8.69 2.64
C LYS A 130 17.37 -10.09 3.23
N PRO A 131 17.96 -11.14 2.63
CA PRO A 131 17.90 -12.49 3.19
C PRO A 131 18.49 -12.63 4.61
N ASP A 132 19.35 -11.69 5.03
CA ASP A 132 19.91 -11.64 6.39
C ASP A 132 19.02 -10.88 7.40
N GLY A 133 17.83 -10.45 6.97
CA GLY A 133 16.85 -9.76 7.80
C GLY A 133 17.06 -8.25 7.91
N LEU A 134 18.05 -7.67 7.23
CA LEU A 134 18.19 -6.21 7.22
C LEU A 134 17.03 -5.58 6.45
N LEU A 135 16.15 -4.89 7.19
CA LEU A 135 15.07 -4.05 6.68
C LEU A 135 15.57 -2.60 6.57
N LYS A 136 15.36 -2.00 5.40
CA LYS A 136 15.57 -0.57 5.14
C LYS A 136 14.27 0.03 4.65
N VAL A 137 13.92 1.22 5.10
CA VAL A 137 12.66 1.87 4.71
C VAL A 137 12.83 3.36 4.54
N THR A 138 12.12 3.92 3.57
CA THR A 138 11.94 5.36 3.41
C THR A 138 10.49 5.66 3.07
N HIS A 139 9.92 6.64 3.77
CA HIS A 139 8.57 7.16 3.52
C HIS A 139 8.60 8.48 2.74
N ALA A 140 7.56 8.68 1.94
CA ALA A 140 7.21 9.90 1.23
C ALA A 140 5.73 10.22 1.53
N GLY A 141 5.45 10.67 2.76
CA GLY A 141 4.12 11.08 3.22
C GLY A 141 3.11 9.95 3.50
N HIS A 142 3.52 8.69 3.39
CA HIS A 142 2.64 7.51 3.58
C HIS A 142 2.49 7.11 5.05
N PRO A 143 1.42 6.38 5.43
CA PRO A 143 1.31 5.78 6.74
C PRO A 143 2.58 4.99 7.14
N SER A 144 2.90 5.06 8.43
CA SER A 144 4.08 4.41 8.99
C SER A 144 4.04 2.90 8.77
N LEU A 145 5.17 2.35 8.30
CA LEU A 145 5.39 0.91 8.27
C LEU A 145 5.42 0.42 9.73
N ILE A 146 4.80 -0.73 9.98
CA ILE A 146 4.71 -1.33 11.32
C ILE A 146 5.55 -2.60 11.34
N VAL A 147 6.40 -2.75 12.34
CA VAL A 147 7.07 -4.03 12.65
C VAL A 147 6.52 -4.58 13.95
N VAL A 148 6.11 -5.85 13.91
CA VAL A 148 5.59 -6.62 15.03
C VAL A 148 6.62 -7.68 15.40
N PRO A 149 7.40 -7.46 16.47
CA PRO A 149 8.43 -8.42 16.87
C PRO A 149 7.85 -9.76 17.30
N ALA A 150 8.53 -10.86 17.01
CA ALA A 150 8.11 -12.21 17.41
C ALA A 150 8.26 -12.45 18.92
N ASP A 151 9.22 -11.78 19.56
CA ASP A 151 9.61 -11.95 20.96
C ASP A 151 8.64 -11.29 21.96
N ASN A 152 7.49 -10.83 21.48
CA ASN A 152 6.51 -10.06 22.22
C ASN A 152 6.93 -8.66 22.69
N SER A 153 8.08 -8.14 22.22
CA SER A 153 8.48 -6.76 22.48
C SER A 153 7.55 -5.75 21.80
N GLN A 154 7.80 -4.47 22.09
CA GLN A 154 6.97 -3.35 21.66
C GLN A 154 6.94 -3.25 20.12
N ILE A 155 5.74 -3.07 19.57
CA ILE A 155 5.55 -2.78 18.14
C ILE A 155 6.34 -1.52 17.77
N VAL A 156 7.09 -1.61 16.67
CA VAL A 156 7.91 -0.52 16.15
C VAL A 156 7.18 0.14 15.00
N THR A 157 7.10 1.46 15.02
CA THR A 157 6.61 2.28 13.91
C THR A 157 7.70 3.25 13.47
N PHE A 158 7.93 3.33 12.17
CA PHE A 158 8.89 4.27 11.59
C PHE A 158 8.29 5.68 11.58
N LYS A 159 9.06 6.66 12.06
CA LYS A 159 8.53 7.99 12.41
C LYS A 159 8.88 9.06 11.37
N GLN A 160 9.83 8.80 10.48
CA GLN A 160 10.29 9.83 9.56
C GLN A 160 9.45 9.85 8.30
N ALA A 161 8.74 10.95 8.10
CA ALA A 161 7.99 11.20 6.87
C ALA A 161 8.81 12.11 5.94
N GLY A 162 9.02 11.68 4.69
CA GLY A 162 9.36 12.59 3.60
C GLY A 162 8.10 13.26 3.01
N CYS A 163 8.27 14.16 2.05
CA CYS A 163 7.14 14.74 1.33
C CYS A 163 6.54 13.78 0.30
N PRO A 164 5.22 13.81 0.04
CA PRO A 164 4.60 13.06 -1.05
C PRO A 164 5.33 13.27 -2.38
N LEU A 165 5.48 12.20 -3.14
CA LEU A 165 6.11 12.23 -4.47
C LEU A 165 5.33 13.15 -5.40
N GLY A 166 6.02 13.87 -6.27
CA GLY A 166 5.42 14.72 -7.30
C GLY A 166 5.04 16.13 -6.84
N LEU A 167 4.94 16.37 -5.53
CA LEU A 167 4.46 17.64 -4.99
C LEU A 167 5.53 18.74 -4.96
N PHE A 168 6.78 18.39 -4.63
CA PHE A 168 7.88 19.34 -4.51
C PHE A 168 9.10 18.86 -5.30
N ILE A 169 9.66 19.76 -6.13
CA ILE A 169 10.92 19.51 -6.84
C ILE A 169 12.10 19.59 -5.85
N GLU A 170 12.12 20.64 -5.02
CA GLU A 170 13.11 20.85 -3.97
C GLU A 170 12.54 20.29 -2.66
N GLU A 171 12.92 19.07 -2.29
CA GLU A 171 12.49 18.32 -1.10
C GLU A 171 12.50 19.18 0.18
N PRO A 172 11.36 19.76 0.64
CA PRO A 172 11.37 20.62 1.82
C PRO A 172 11.54 19.82 3.11
N VAL A 173 11.18 18.53 3.06
CA VAL A 173 11.51 17.52 4.06
C VAL A 173 12.29 16.41 3.37
N GLN A 174 13.45 16.07 3.92
CA GLN A 174 14.35 15.09 3.32
C GLN A 174 13.78 13.68 3.40
N TYR A 175 13.98 12.91 2.34
CA TYR A 175 13.84 11.46 2.38
C TYR A 175 15.00 10.84 3.16
N ILE A 176 14.67 10.09 4.21
CA ILE A 176 15.64 9.48 5.12
C ILE A 176 15.42 7.95 5.13
N GLU A 177 16.52 7.20 5.03
CA GLU A 177 16.52 5.74 5.17
C GLU A 177 16.62 5.38 6.65
N GLU A 178 15.59 4.73 7.17
CA GLU A 178 15.58 4.10 8.49
C GLU A 178 15.87 2.59 8.34
N THR A 179 16.47 1.98 9.36
CA THR A 179 16.85 0.57 9.33
C THR A 179 16.31 -0.18 10.54
N TYR A 180 16.07 -1.48 10.35
CA TYR A 180 15.67 -2.41 11.39
C TYR A 180 16.24 -3.79 11.11
N GLN A 181 16.70 -4.50 12.13
CA GLN A 181 17.18 -5.88 11.99
C GLN A 181 16.04 -6.82 12.36
N LEU A 182 15.48 -7.51 11.36
CA LEU A 182 14.43 -8.50 11.58
C LEU A 182 14.99 -9.76 12.22
N MET A 183 14.20 -10.31 13.13
CA MET A 183 14.37 -11.61 13.75
C MET A 183 13.32 -12.58 13.21
N SER A 184 13.61 -13.88 13.25
CA SER A 184 12.67 -14.89 12.77
C SER A 184 11.29 -14.75 13.42
N GLY A 185 10.24 -14.74 12.61
CA GLY A 185 8.85 -14.57 13.02
C GLY A 185 8.39 -13.11 13.12
N ASP A 186 9.30 -12.14 12.99
CA ASP A 186 8.92 -10.72 12.95
C ASP A 186 8.02 -10.48 11.75
N LYS A 187 6.96 -9.69 11.95
CA LYS A 187 6.04 -9.31 10.89
C LYS A 187 6.21 -7.85 10.52
N ILE A 188 6.10 -7.57 9.24
CA ILE A 188 6.10 -6.23 8.67
C ILE A 188 4.71 -6.01 8.09
N ILE A 189 4.09 -4.88 8.42
CA ILE A 189 2.76 -4.51 7.97
C ILE A 189 2.86 -3.13 7.30
N ALA A 190 2.47 -3.07 6.04
CA ALA A 190 2.30 -1.86 5.26
C ALA A 190 0.83 -1.73 4.85
N TYR A 191 0.30 -0.51 4.84
CA TYR A 191 -1.10 -0.27 4.54
C TYR A 191 -1.30 1.16 4.01
N THR A 192 -2.33 1.33 3.17
CA THR A 192 -2.79 2.65 2.73
C THR A 192 -3.77 3.25 3.75
N ASP A 193 -3.93 4.56 3.72
CA ASP A 193 -4.73 5.32 4.69
C ASP A 193 -6.21 4.91 4.69
N GLY A 194 -6.74 4.41 3.58
CA GLY A 194 -8.08 3.84 3.50
C GLY A 194 -8.38 2.76 4.55
N LEU A 195 -7.37 2.10 5.14
CA LEU A 195 -7.56 1.22 6.30
C LEU A 195 -7.90 2.00 7.58
N VAL A 196 -7.10 3.01 7.92
CA VAL A 196 -7.21 3.75 9.19
C VAL A 196 -8.24 4.88 9.10
N GLU A 197 -8.52 5.37 7.91
CA GLU A 197 -9.51 6.42 7.69
C GLU A 197 -10.94 5.88 7.57
N TRP A 198 -11.13 4.56 7.41
CA TRP A 198 -12.44 3.91 7.29
C TRP A 198 -13.39 4.36 8.41
N ARG A 199 -14.55 4.92 8.04
CA ARG A 199 -15.48 5.54 8.98
C ARG A 199 -16.66 4.66 9.36
N ASN A 200 -17.05 4.75 10.63
CA ASN A 200 -18.32 4.21 11.14
C ASN A 200 -19.53 5.11 10.81
N ASN A 201 -20.69 4.76 11.36
CA ASN A 201 -21.94 5.52 11.18
C ASN A 201 -21.91 6.91 11.84
N GLU A 202 -21.08 7.08 12.87
CA GLU A 202 -20.87 8.34 13.58
C GLU A 202 -19.81 9.23 12.90
N LYS A 203 -19.26 8.77 11.76
CA LYS A 203 -18.17 9.39 10.99
C LYS A 203 -16.83 9.40 11.72
N GLU A 204 -16.67 8.57 12.74
CA GLU A 204 -15.38 8.35 13.39
C GLU A 204 -14.54 7.38 12.54
N SER A 205 -13.27 7.71 12.35
CA SER A 205 -12.31 6.86 11.65
C SER A 205 -11.81 5.74 12.56
N TYR A 206 -11.52 4.57 11.96
CA TYR A 206 -10.99 3.39 12.66
C TYR A 206 -9.72 3.72 13.44
N GLY A 207 -8.78 4.41 12.79
CA GLY A 207 -7.61 4.99 13.41
C GLY A 207 -6.49 4.00 13.71
N LEU A 208 -5.29 4.56 13.93
CA LEU A 208 -4.08 3.78 14.18
C LEU A 208 -4.15 2.98 15.49
N ASP A 209 -4.75 3.53 16.54
CA ASP A 209 -4.78 2.86 17.85
C ASP A 209 -5.55 1.53 17.78
N ARG A 210 -6.69 1.50 17.07
CA ARG A 210 -7.46 0.27 16.87
C ARG A 210 -6.72 -0.75 16.03
N LEU A 211 -6.08 -0.29 14.95
CA LEU A 211 -5.21 -1.16 14.14
C LEU A 211 -4.13 -1.81 15.00
N LEU A 212 -3.43 -1.04 15.82
CA LEU A 212 -2.40 -1.55 16.71
C LEU A 212 -2.94 -2.55 17.75
N ASP A 213 -4.14 -2.33 18.26
CA ASP A 213 -4.78 -3.26 19.20
C ASP A 213 -5.21 -4.56 18.52
N SER A 214 -5.79 -4.49 17.31
CA SER A 214 -6.11 -5.66 16.50
C SER A 214 -4.85 -6.49 16.16
N ILE A 215 -3.75 -5.81 15.81
CA ILE A 215 -2.44 -6.45 15.59
C ILE A 215 -1.95 -7.15 16.85
N LYS A 216 -2.01 -6.51 18.02
CA LYS A 216 -1.55 -7.10 19.29
C LYS A 216 -2.32 -8.38 19.64
N ILE A 217 -3.63 -8.37 19.47
CA ILE A 217 -4.51 -9.52 19.73
C ILE A 217 -4.15 -10.70 18.82
N ASN A 218 -3.82 -10.41 17.56
CA ASN A 218 -3.66 -11.42 16.51
C ASN A 218 -2.19 -11.70 16.13
N ARG A 219 -1.20 -11.16 16.86
CA ARG A 219 0.23 -11.20 16.48
C ARG A 219 0.81 -12.60 16.23
N ALA A 220 0.27 -13.61 16.90
CA ALA A 220 0.70 -15.01 16.79
C ALA A 220 0.12 -15.73 15.56
N ALA A 221 -0.86 -15.13 14.88
CA ALA A 221 -1.42 -15.68 13.66
C ALA A 221 -0.42 -15.59 12.49
N ASP A 222 -0.60 -16.45 11.48
CA ASP A 222 0.11 -16.30 10.20
C ASP A 222 -0.34 -15.04 9.44
N CYS A 223 0.41 -14.62 8.43
CA CYS A 223 0.15 -13.37 7.70
C CYS A 223 -1.29 -13.26 7.16
N ARG A 224 -1.84 -14.35 6.60
CA ARG A 224 -3.18 -14.34 6.02
C ARG A 224 -4.25 -14.20 7.09
N LYS A 225 -4.14 -14.96 8.19
CA LYS A 225 -5.07 -14.86 9.31
C LYS A 225 -5.01 -13.50 10.00
N LEU A 226 -3.80 -12.94 10.17
CA LEU A 226 -3.64 -11.59 10.71
C LEU A 226 -4.30 -10.54 9.81
N MET A 227 -4.10 -10.64 8.50
CA MET A 227 -4.72 -9.74 7.51
C MET A 227 -6.24 -9.83 7.54
N THR A 228 -6.80 -11.05 7.57
CA THR A 228 -8.24 -11.26 7.72
C THR A 228 -8.77 -10.71 9.04
N ALA A 229 -8.07 -10.91 10.15
CA ALA A 229 -8.49 -10.39 11.45
C ALA A 229 -8.52 -8.86 11.50
N ILE A 230 -7.53 -8.19 10.89
CA ILE A 230 -7.51 -6.73 10.76
C ILE A 230 -8.68 -6.25 9.90
N TYR A 231 -8.91 -6.90 8.76
CA TYR A 231 -10.01 -6.57 7.85
C TYR A 231 -11.38 -6.74 8.52
N ASP A 232 -11.60 -7.87 9.19
CA ASP A 232 -12.86 -8.16 9.87
C ASP A 232 -13.11 -7.18 11.03
N ASP A 233 -12.06 -6.76 11.74
CA ASP A 233 -12.17 -5.76 12.82
C ASP A 233 -12.60 -4.38 12.29
N VAL A 234 -12.02 -3.91 11.18
CA VAL A 234 -12.44 -2.62 10.57
C VAL A 234 -13.84 -2.70 9.96
N VAL A 235 -14.22 -3.84 9.35
CA VAL A 235 -15.58 -4.07 8.85
C VAL A 235 -16.60 -4.10 9.99
N LEU A 236 -16.26 -4.72 11.12
CA LEU A 236 -17.11 -4.74 12.31
C LEU A 236 -17.26 -3.34 12.91
N PHE A 237 -16.15 -2.61 13.08
CA PHE A 237 -16.14 -1.23 13.57
C PHE A 237 -17.00 -0.31 12.70
N SER A 238 -16.89 -0.45 11.37
CA SER A 238 -17.65 0.35 10.42
C SER A 238 -19.14 0.00 10.36
N ASN A 239 -19.61 -1.00 11.13
CA ASN A 239 -20.96 -1.56 11.06
C ASN A 239 -21.31 -2.07 9.65
N GLN A 240 -20.36 -2.75 8.99
CA GLN A 240 -20.47 -3.25 7.61
C GLN A 240 -20.69 -2.16 6.56
N LYS A 241 -20.42 -0.89 6.91
CA LYS A 241 -20.46 0.19 5.94
C LYS A 241 -19.26 0.06 5.02
N ARG A 242 -19.50 0.06 3.71
CA ARG A 242 -18.45 -0.01 2.69
C ARG A 242 -17.44 1.13 2.91
N ASN A 243 -16.15 0.83 2.70
CA ASN A 243 -15.11 1.84 2.72
C ASN A 243 -15.41 2.94 1.69
N SER A 244 -14.91 4.14 1.95
CA SER A 244 -15.01 5.28 1.03
C SER A 244 -13.70 5.58 0.28
N ASP A 245 -12.71 4.71 0.44
CA ASP A 245 -11.38 4.86 -0.13
C ASP A 245 -10.77 3.50 -0.53
N ASP A 246 -9.76 3.54 -1.38
CA ASP A 246 -9.02 2.35 -1.77
C ASP A 246 -8.32 1.71 -0.56
N LEU A 247 -8.18 0.39 -0.56
CA LEU A 247 -7.58 -0.35 0.55
C LEU A 247 -6.50 -1.28 0.05
N THR A 248 -5.29 -1.08 0.55
CA THR A 248 -4.17 -2.00 0.37
C THR A 248 -3.60 -2.38 1.72
N ILE A 249 -3.45 -3.67 1.98
CA ILE A 249 -2.78 -4.20 3.17
C ILE A 249 -1.75 -5.24 2.70
N LEU A 250 -0.50 -5.05 3.09
CA LEU A 250 0.58 -6.00 2.87
C LEU A 250 1.14 -6.44 4.21
N ILE A 251 1.17 -7.74 4.45
CA ILE A 251 1.76 -8.35 5.64
C ILE A 251 2.81 -9.36 5.22
N SER A 252 4.04 -9.20 5.70
CA SER A 252 5.08 -10.20 5.50
C SER A 252 5.69 -10.69 6.81
N GLU A 253 5.95 -11.99 6.94
CA GLU A 253 6.62 -12.60 8.09
C GLU A 253 8.04 -13.03 7.68
N TYR A 254 9.04 -12.53 8.40
CA TYR A 254 10.43 -12.91 8.16
C TYR A 254 10.71 -14.31 8.66
N LYS A 255 11.08 -15.21 7.74
CA LYS A 255 11.47 -16.59 8.02
C LYS A 255 12.98 -16.62 8.03
N ASN A 256 13.59 -16.95 9.17
CA ASN A 256 15.02 -17.17 9.19
C ASN A 256 15.36 -18.41 8.37
N VAL A 257 15.96 -18.20 7.21
CA VAL A 257 16.54 -19.28 6.41
C VAL A 257 17.95 -19.49 6.95
N LEU A 258 18.21 -20.65 7.56
CA LEU A 258 19.57 -21.06 7.87
C LEU A 258 20.35 -21.13 6.54
N ILE A 259 21.21 -20.13 6.30
CA ILE A 259 22.15 -20.11 5.17
C ILE A 259 23.25 -21.15 5.40
#